data_AF-A0AA40ELV6-F1
#
_entry.id   AF-A0AA40ELV6-F1
#
_cell.length_a   1.000
_cell.length_b   1.000
_cell.length_c   1.000
_cell.angle_alpha   90.00
_cell.angle_beta   90.00
_cell.angle_gamma   90.00
#
_symmetry.space_group_name_H-M   'P 1'
#
loop_
_entity.id
_entity.type
_entity.pdbx_description
1 polymer ?
#
loop_
_entity_poly.entity_id
_entity_poly.type
_entity_poly.pdbx_seq_one_letter_code
_entity_poly.pdbx_strand_id
1 'polypeptide(L)'
;MATRRQATRLLSQCKFRPQLASRRSISTFFSSTSSSSTFAPWARYAGLAAFGLLASVPLTYTMAVTEPLSMDSLSLAERDQQQKKNEGISETSPMRLRMEKFIKEQQEHIVKALEEVDGTKFRRDEWQRKEGGGGITCCLQDGKVFEKAGVGVSVVYGTLPKPAILKMSANHKNIAPDGEVPESLEFFAAGLSLIVHPKNPMAPTVHLNYRYFETAKPDGTSGAWWFGGGSDLTPSYLFDEDAIQFHRDLKEVCDKHNKDYYSKFKKWCDEYFYNKHRGEARGIGGIFFDDLDETVSDKENTFAFIQDSLKSFIPTYVPIVLKRKDMPFTEAEKEWQQIRRGKYVEFNLVHDRGTSFGLNTPGARVESILMSMPLTASWRYMHEPEPGSREARLVDVLQNPKEWV
;
A
#
# COMPACT_ATOMS: atom_id res chain seq x y z
N MET A 1 -39.61 -14.55 51.55
CA MET A 1 -38.59 -14.00 52.47
C MET A 1 -37.86 -12.91 51.70
N ALA A 2 -38.19 -11.62 51.83
CA ALA A 2 -37.87 -10.74 52.98
C ALA A 2 -36.36 -10.80 53.28
N THR A 3 -35.54 -9.74 53.37
CA THR A 3 -35.71 -8.27 53.48
C THR A 3 -34.27 -7.70 53.52
N ARG A 4 -33.94 -6.55 52.88
CA ARG A 4 -33.72 -5.20 53.50
C ARG A 4 -32.40 -5.11 54.33
N ARG A 5 -31.47 -4.14 54.16
CA ARG A 5 -31.54 -2.68 54.39
C ARG A 5 -30.19 -1.99 54.03
N GLN A 6 -30.22 -0.86 53.30
CA GLN A 6 -30.00 0.56 53.73
C GLN A 6 -28.53 0.92 54.09
N ALA A 7 -27.83 1.85 53.42
CA ALA A 7 -28.03 3.29 53.19
C ALA A 7 -27.92 4.18 54.45
N THR A 8 -26.97 5.14 54.45
CA THR A 8 -27.20 6.63 54.51
C THR A 8 -26.10 7.42 55.27
N ARG A 9 -25.52 8.42 54.55
CA ARG A 9 -24.96 9.77 54.90
C ARG A 9 -24.11 10.03 56.17
N LEU A 10 -23.11 10.92 55.98
CA LEU A 10 -23.06 12.24 56.65
C LEU A 10 -22.21 13.27 55.87
N LEU A 11 -22.72 14.51 55.85
CA LEU A 11 -22.21 15.76 55.28
C LEU A 11 -21.97 16.75 56.44
N SER A 12 -20.91 17.56 56.38
CA SER A 12 -20.86 18.99 56.80
C SER A 12 -19.44 19.53 56.55
N GLN A 13 -19.24 20.49 55.66
CA GLN A 13 -19.32 21.96 55.81
C GLN A 13 -18.25 22.59 56.70
N CYS A 14 -17.43 23.47 56.11
CA CYS A 14 -17.27 24.86 56.59
C CYS A 14 -16.66 25.76 55.49
N LYS A 15 -17.46 26.75 55.04
CA LYS A 15 -17.04 27.96 54.31
C LYS A 15 -16.73 29.05 55.34
N PHE A 16 -15.78 29.95 55.07
CA PHE A 16 -15.92 31.39 55.36
C PHE A 16 -14.92 32.22 54.52
N ARG A 17 -15.46 33.23 53.83
CA ARG A 17 -14.84 34.44 53.21
C ARG A 17 -15.34 35.63 54.07
N PRO A 18 -15.12 36.95 53.79
CA PRO A 18 -14.13 37.71 53.01
C PRO A 18 -13.64 39.01 53.75
N GLN A 19 -12.86 39.89 53.09
CA GLN A 19 -12.95 41.39 53.00
C GLN A 19 -11.54 41.97 52.65
N LEU A 20 -11.25 42.71 51.57
CA LEU A 20 -11.69 44.01 51.01
C LEU A 20 -11.33 45.26 51.84
N ALA A 21 -10.48 46.14 51.24
CA ALA A 21 -10.22 47.58 51.47
C ALA A 21 -8.69 47.83 51.48
N SER A 22 -8.08 48.92 51.01
CA SER A 22 -8.48 50.19 50.41
C SER A 22 -7.18 50.94 50.04
N ARG A 23 -7.24 51.80 49.02
CA ARG A 23 -6.24 52.80 48.62
C ARG A 23 -5.65 53.64 49.77
N ARG A 24 -4.41 54.14 49.61
CA ARG A 24 -4.07 55.57 49.79
C ARG A 24 -2.71 55.95 49.16
N SER A 25 -2.74 57.05 48.43
CA SER A 25 -1.63 57.82 47.86
C SER A 25 -1.05 58.80 48.89
N ILE A 26 0.26 59.06 48.85
CA ILE A 26 0.86 60.32 49.35
C ILE A 26 2.05 60.70 48.42
N SER A 27 1.89 61.84 47.73
CA SER A 27 2.95 62.74 47.23
C SER A 27 3.49 63.55 48.42
N THR A 28 4.75 64.00 48.51
CA THR A 28 5.34 65.15 47.77
C THR A 28 6.78 65.44 48.26
N PHE A 29 7.62 65.93 47.33
CA PHE A 29 8.68 66.95 47.42
C PHE A 29 9.80 66.89 48.48
N PHE A 30 11.06 66.95 48.01
CA PHE A 30 12.05 67.95 48.47
C PHE A 30 13.03 68.31 47.34
N SER A 31 13.47 69.57 47.39
CA SER A 31 14.18 70.35 46.38
C SER A 31 15.71 70.35 46.51
N SER A 32 16.35 70.55 45.36
CA SER A 32 17.59 71.30 45.09
C SER A 32 18.86 71.08 45.94
N THR A 33 19.97 70.76 45.28
CA THR A 33 21.14 71.67 45.25
C THR A 33 22.11 71.26 44.14
N SER A 34 22.53 72.26 43.39
CA SER A 34 23.62 72.21 42.41
C SER A 34 24.97 72.21 43.12
N SER A 35 25.90 71.36 42.69
CA SER A 35 27.33 71.72 42.74
C SER A 35 28.04 71.18 41.50
N SER A 36 28.70 72.11 40.82
CA SER A 36 29.59 71.88 39.70
C SER A 36 30.93 71.33 40.19
N SER A 37 31.41 70.24 39.60
CA SER A 37 32.85 70.00 39.53
C SER A 37 33.22 69.40 38.17
N THR A 38 34.23 70.03 37.58
CA THR A 38 34.82 69.75 36.28
C THR A 38 35.85 68.64 36.40
N PHE A 39 35.70 67.57 35.62
CA PHE A 39 36.81 66.68 35.23
C PHE A 39 36.77 66.45 33.71
N ALA A 40 37.94 66.55 33.10
CA ALA A 40 38.19 66.61 31.67
C ALA A 40 38.27 65.18 31.03
N PRO A 41 38.70 65.00 29.78
CA PRO A 41 37.88 64.45 28.70
C PRO A 41 38.43 63.11 28.19
N TRP A 42 37.95 61.98 28.72
CA TRP A 42 38.31 60.63 28.19
C TRP A 42 37.40 59.49 28.68
N ALA A 43 36.57 59.70 29.71
CA ALA A 43 35.73 58.64 30.29
C ALA A 43 34.46 58.27 29.50
N ARG A 44 34.17 58.92 28.35
CA ARG A 44 32.97 58.63 27.53
C ARG A 44 33.18 57.57 26.44
N TYR A 45 34.42 57.18 26.14
CA TYR A 45 34.71 56.15 25.12
C TYR A 45 34.98 54.76 25.72
N ALA A 46 35.29 54.65 27.01
CA ALA A 46 35.49 53.36 27.67
C ALA A 46 34.17 52.60 27.95
N GLY A 47 33.05 53.32 28.13
CA GLY A 47 31.74 52.71 28.38
C GLY A 47 31.09 52.06 27.15
N LEU A 48 31.40 52.54 25.93
CA LEU A 48 30.84 52.01 24.69
C LEU A 48 31.58 50.75 24.21
N ALA A 49 32.89 50.64 24.47
CA ALA A 49 33.66 49.43 24.15
C ALA A 49 33.30 48.25 25.07
N ALA A 50 33.02 48.49 26.35
CA ALA A 50 32.64 47.46 27.31
C ALA A 50 31.22 46.90 27.07
N PHE A 51 30.27 47.73 26.61
CA PHE A 51 28.92 47.27 26.26
C PHE A 51 28.89 46.48 24.93
N GLY A 52 29.73 46.84 23.97
CA GLY A 52 29.86 46.09 22.71
C GLY A 52 30.44 44.68 22.90
N LEU A 53 31.37 44.50 23.84
CA LEU A 53 31.95 43.19 24.17
C LEU A 53 31.03 42.33 25.05
N LEU A 54 30.29 42.93 26.00
CA LEU A 54 29.35 42.18 26.85
C LEU A 54 28.02 41.84 26.17
N ALA A 55 27.62 42.52 25.10
CA ALA A 55 26.44 42.15 24.30
C ALA A 55 26.79 41.19 23.15
N SER A 56 28.04 41.20 22.66
CA SER A 56 28.49 40.27 21.61
C SER A 56 28.85 38.90 22.14
N VAL A 57 29.36 38.76 23.38
CA VAL A 57 29.67 37.45 23.96
C VAL A 57 28.42 36.58 24.20
N PRO A 58 27.31 37.07 24.77
CA PRO A 58 26.08 36.30 24.86
C PRO A 58 25.52 35.99 23.49
N LEU A 59 25.50 36.94 22.53
CA LEU A 59 24.93 36.71 21.20
C LEU A 59 25.75 35.72 20.36
N THR A 60 27.08 35.77 20.43
CA THR A 60 27.97 34.79 19.80
C THR A 60 27.92 33.44 20.51
N TYR A 61 27.73 33.42 21.83
CA TYR A 61 27.46 32.20 22.59
C TYR A 61 26.08 31.62 22.25
N THR A 62 25.01 32.42 22.12
CA THR A 62 23.71 31.90 21.67
C THR A 62 23.76 31.42 20.23
N MET A 63 24.59 31.98 19.35
CA MET A 63 24.78 31.46 17.99
C MET A 63 25.72 30.24 17.91
N ALA A 64 26.66 30.11 18.85
CA ALA A 64 27.57 28.96 18.94
C ALA A 64 26.99 27.79 19.77
N VAL A 65 25.95 28.06 20.56
CA VAL A 65 25.28 27.11 21.48
C VAL A 65 23.80 26.94 21.13
N THR A 66 23.27 27.68 20.14
CA THR A 66 22.11 27.20 19.38
C THR A 66 22.52 25.87 18.80
N GLU A 67 21.73 24.86 19.12
CA GLU A 67 21.83 23.50 18.60
C GLU A 67 22.25 23.54 17.12
N PRO A 68 23.17 22.66 16.68
CA PRO A 68 23.45 22.58 15.25
C PRO A 68 22.11 22.54 14.55
N LEU A 69 21.88 23.46 13.61
CA LEU A 69 20.76 23.36 12.69
C LEU A 69 20.87 21.94 12.13
N SER A 70 20.07 21.02 12.69
CA SER A 70 19.79 19.74 12.09
C SER A 70 19.16 20.14 10.77
N MET A 71 19.96 20.21 9.72
CA MET A 71 19.43 20.08 8.38
C MET A 71 18.87 18.66 8.39
N ASP A 72 17.61 18.53 8.80
CA ASP A 72 16.92 17.25 8.80
C ASP A 72 17.17 16.66 7.43
N SER A 73 17.88 15.53 7.42
CA SER A 73 18.25 14.87 6.18
C SER A 73 16.94 14.58 5.44
N LEU A 74 16.82 15.06 4.20
CA LEU A 74 15.61 14.86 3.39
C LEU A 74 15.15 13.42 3.50
N SER A 75 13.85 13.22 3.73
CA SER A 75 13.24 11.89 3.71
C SER A 75 13.40 11.25 2.33
N LEU A 76 13.29 9.93 2.27
CA LEU A 76 13.33 9.20 1.00
C LEU A 76 12.34 9.75 -0.03
N ALA A 77 11.12 10.11 0.43
CA ALA A 77 10.08 10.67 -0.41
C ALA A 77 10.45 12.03 -0.99
N GLU A 78 11.06 12.90 -0.19
CA GLU A 78 11.48 14.24 -0.61
C GLU A 78 12.64 14.16 -1.61
N ARG A 79 13.61 13.25 -1.38
CA ARG A 79 14.72 13.00 -2.31
C ARG A 79 14.21 12.53 -3.67
N ASP A 80 13.33 11.53 -3.67
CA ASP A 80 12.75 10.98 -4.90
C ASP A 80 11.86 12.02 -5.61
N GLN A 81 11.15 12.88 -4.89
CA GLN A 81 10.38 14.00 -5.46
C GLN A 81 11.28 15.07 -6.08
N GLN A 82 12.38 15.42 -5.42
CA GLN A 82 13.35 16.37 -5.93
C GLN A 82 14.03 15.85 -7.20
N GLN A 83 14.42 14.57 -7.24
CA GLN A 83 14.97 13.95 -8.43
C GLN A 83 13.98 13.99 -9.61
N LYS A 84 12.72 13.59 -9.36
CA LYS A 84 11.65 13.66 -10.37
C LYS A 84 11.46 15.07 -10.95
N LYS A 85 11.59 16.11 -10.13
CA LYS A 85 11.42 17.51 -10.55
C LYS A 85 12.63 18.07 -11.29
N ASN A 86 13.84 17.71 -10.87
CA ASN A 86 15.07 18.34 -11.36
C ASN A 86 15.68 17.60 -12.56
N GLU A 87 15.69 16.27 -12.50
CA GLU A 87 16.42 15.41 -13.45
C GLU A 87 15.48 14.53 -14.28
N GLY A 88 14.24 14.34 -13.83
CA GLY A 88 13.30 13.41 -14.42
C GLY A 88 13.59 11.95 -14.06
N ILE A 89 13.01 11.01 -14.81
CA ILE A 89 13.18 9.56 -14.61
C ILE A 89 13.86 8.96 -15.85
N SER A 90 15.04 8.38 -15.66
CA SER A 90 15.85 7.72 -16.69
C SER A 90 16.16 6.26 -16.30
N GLU A 91 16.86 5.53 -17.17
CA GLU A 91 17.30 4.16 -16.87
C GLU A 91 18.32 4.08 -15.72
N THR A 92 18.99 5.18 -15.40
CA THR A 92 19.95 5.26 -14.29
C THR A 92 19.31 5.76 -12.99
N SER A 93 18.03 6.13 -13.01
CA SER A 93 17.30 6.48 -11.80
C SER A 93 17.16 5.27 -10.86
N PRO A 94 17.01 5.49 -9.55
CA PRO A 94 16.72 4.41 -8.61
C PRO A 94 15.53 3.56 -9.07
N MET A 95 15.61 2.24 -8.80
CA MET A 95 14.57 1.28 -9.21
C MET A 95 13.17 1.70 -8.75
N ARG A 96 13.06 2.36 -7.58
CA ARG A 96 11.81 2.93 -7.06
C ARG A 96 11.11 3.85 -8.06
N LEU A 97 11.85 4.78 -8.67
CA LEU A 97 11.32 5.74 -9.64
C LEU A 97 10.98 5.07 -10.97
N ARG A 98 11.83 4.14 -11.44
CA ARG A 98 11.60 3.36 -12.67
C ARG A 98 10.36 2.49 -12.55
N MET A 99 10.19 1.81 -11.40
CA MET A 99 8.99 1.02 -11.10
C MET A 99 7.75 1.90 -11.01
N GLU A 100 7.79 3.03 -10.30
CA GLU A 100 6.66 3.99 -10.22
C GLU A 100 6.20 4.43 -11.61
N LYS A 101 7.14 4.84 -12.47
CA LYS A 101 6.85 5.25 -13.84
C LYS A 101 6.21 4.11 -14.63
N PHE A 102 6.84 2.94 -14.60
CA PHE A 102 6.40 1.77 -15.35
C PHE A 102 4.97 1.35 -14.98
N ILE A 103 4.63 1.22 -13.69
CA ILE A 103 3.30 0.79 -13.28
C ILE A 103 2.21 1.81 -13.61
N LYS A 104 2.51 3.11 -13.57
CA LYS A 104 1.57 4.18 -13.96
C LYS A 104 1.27 4.11 -15.46
N GLU A 105 2.29 3.94 -16.29
CA GLU A 105 2.13 3.75 -17.74
C GLU A 105 1.31 2.49 -18.05
N GLN A 106 1.58 1.37 -17.35
CA GLN A 106 0.81 0.14 -17.56
C GLN A 106 -0.63 0.26 -17.07
N GLN A 107 -0.91 0.99 -15.98
CA GLN A 107 -2.29 1.27 -15.57
C GLN A 107 -3.06 1.98 -16.68
N GLU A 108 -2.47 2.98 -17.32
CA GLU A 108 -3.11 3.70 -18.43
C GLU A 108 -3.41 2.78 -19.62
N HIS A 109 -2.43 1.96 -20.03
CA HIS A 109 -2.60 0.99 -21.11
C HIS A 109 -3.71 -0.03 -20.80
N ILE A 110 -3.72 -0.58 -19.59
CA ILE A 110 -4.70 -1.58 -19.17
C ILE A 110 -6.08 -0.96 -19.07
N VAL A 111 -6.22 0.21 -18.43
CA VAL A 111 -7.50 0.92 -18.34
C VAL A 111 -8.04 1.19 -19.74
N LYS A 112 -7.21 1.70 -20.66
CA LYS A 112 -7.63 1.96 -22.04
C LYS A 112 -8.12 0.68 -22.73
N ALA A 113 -7.37 -0.42 -22.64
CA ALA A 113 -7.76 -1.69 -23.26
C ALA A 113 -9.08 -2.24 -22.69
N LEU A 114 -9.30 -2.13 -21.37
CA LEU A 114 -10.55 -2.55 -20.76
C LEU A 114 -11.73 -1.64 -21.12
N GLU A 115 -11.52 -0.32 -21.23
CA GLU A 115 -12.54 0.62 -21.71
C GLU A 115 -12.94 0.34 -23.16
N GLU A 116 -12.01 -0.07 -24.02
CA GLU A 116 -12.28 -0.45 -25.41
C GLU A 116 -13.14 -1.73 -25.49
N VAL A 117 -12.90 -2.69 -24.60
CA VAL A 117 -13.70 -3.93 -24.52
C VAL A 117 -15.10 -3.66 -23.98
N ASP A 118 -15.23 -2.83 -22.94
CA ASP A 118 -16.52 -2.57 -22.28
C ASP A 118 -17.38 -1.53 -23.02
N GLY A 119 -16.73 -0.48 -23.54
CA GLY A 119 -17.39 0.72 -24.04
C GLY A 119 -17.84 1.71 -22.96
N THR A 120 -17.41 1.52 -21.70
CA THR A 120 -17.66 2.42 -20.56
C THR A 120 -16.34 2.91 -19.99
N LYS A 121 -16.31 4.15 -19.47
CA LYS A 121 -15.10 4.79 -18.91
C LYS A 121 -14.90 4.44 -17.44
N PHE A 122 -13.64 4.30 -17.03
CA PHE A 122 -13.28 4.16 -15.61
C PHE A 122 -13.40 5.51 -14.90
N ARG A 123 -13.92 5.51 -13.68
CA ARG A 123 -13.74 6.61 -12.73
C ARG A 123 -12.31 6.54 -12.19
N ARG A 124 -11.57 7.64 -12.33
CA ARG A 124 -10.23 7.80 -11.77
C ARG A 124 -10.30 8.60 -10.47
N ASP A 125 -9.66 8.09 -9.43
CA ASP A 125 -9.54 8.76 -8.15
C ASP A 125 -8.08 8.79 -7.70
N GLU A 126 -7.49 9.98 -7.71
CA GLU A 126 -6.13 10.22 -7.23
C GLU A 126 -6.16 10.60 -5.76
N TRP A 127 -5.28 9.99 -4.98
CA TRP A 127 -5.23 10.19 -3.54
C TRP A 127 -3.79 10.24 -3.05
N GLN A 128 -3.59 10.90 -1.91
CA GLN A 128 -2.29 11.09 -1.28
C GLN A 128 -2.32 10.62 0.16
N ARG A 129 -1.15 10.27 0.70
CA ARG A 129 -0.97 9.90 2.11
C ARG A 129 -0.23 11.00 2.86
N LYS A 130 -0.59 11.17 4.13
CA LYS A 130 0.15 12.08 5.03
C LYS A 130 1.58 11.61 5.26
N GLU A 131 1.81 10.29 5.31
CA GLU A 131 3.15 9.72 5.51
C GLU A 131 4.04 9.74 4.25
N GLY A 132 3.52 10.20 3.11
CA GLY A 132 4.25 10.27 1.84
C GLY A 132 3.74 9.27 0.80
N GLY A 133 3.72 9.72 -0.45
CA GLY A 133 3.19 8.97 -1.58
C GLY A 133 1.67 9.11 -1.74
N GLY A 134 1.02 8.07 -2.29
CA GLY A 134 -0.37 8.09 -2.69
C GLY A 134 -0.70 6.98 -3.69
N GLY A 135 -1.71 7.21 -4.51
CA GLY A 135 -2.08 6.25 -5.54
C GLY A 135 -3.14 6.79 -6.49
N ILE A 136 -3.42 5.99 -7.51
CA ILE A 136 -4.47 6.23 -8.50
C ILE A 136 -5.34 4.98 -8.53
N THR A 137 -6.60 5.14 -8.14
CA THR A 137 -7.58 4.06 -8.19
C THR A 137 -8.51 4.29 -9.37
N CYS A 138 -8.43 3.42 -10.38
CA CYS A 138 -9.35 3.41 -11.51
C CYS A 138 -10.41 2.34 -11.24
N CYS A 139 -11.68 2.73 -11.13
CA CYS A 139 -12.79 1.80 -10.92
C CYS A 139 -13.89 1.98 -11.98
N LEU A 140 -14.37 0.88 -12.52
CA LEU A 140 -15.54 0.78 -13.39
C LEU A 140 -16.56 -0.12 -12.69
N GLN A 141 -17.81 0.32 -12.63
CA GLN A 141 -18.93 -0.43 -12.08
C GLN A 141 -20.11 -0.35 -13.04
N ASP A 142 -20.92 -1.41 -13.06
CA ASP A 142 -22.14 -1.49 -13.87
C ASP A 142 -21.89 -1.32 -15.38
N GLY A 143 -20.73 -1.81 -15.84
CA GLY A 143 -20.36 -1.81 -17.26
C GLY A 143 -21.15 -2.82 -18.10
N LYS A 144 -20.93 -2.75 -19.41
CA LYS A 144 -21.61 -3.64 -20.38
C LYS A 144 -21.03 -5.06 -20.34
N VAL A 145 -19.71 -5.16 -20.23
CA VAL A 145 -18.94 -6.41 -20.23
C VAL A 145 -18.41 -6.71 -18.82
N PHE A 146 -17.90 -5.71 -18.13
CA PHE A 146 -17.38 -5.80 -16.78
C PHE A 146 -18.41 -5.25 -15.80
N GLU A 147 -18.91 -6.13 -14.93
CA GLU A 147 -19.84 -5.73 -13.89
C GLU A 147 -19.13 -4.89 -12.82
N LYS A 148 -17.86 -5.23 -12.54
CA LYS A 148 -16.95 -4.39 -11.76
C LYS A 148 -15.51 -4.66 -12.19
N ALA A 149 -14.72 -3.62 -12.40
CA ALA A 149 -13.31 -3.70 -12.71
C ALA A 149 -12.53 -2.63 -11.93
N GLY A 150 -11.38 -3.03 -11.41
CA GLY A 150 -10.53 -2.17 -10.61
C GLY A 150 -9.08 -2.30 -11.04
N VAL A 151 -8.43 -1.16 -11.29
CA VAL A 151 -6.99 -1.08 -11.59
C VAL A 151 -6.39 -0.02 -10.70
N GLY A 152 -5.67 -0.45 -9.66
CA GLY A 152 -5.10 0.41 -8.65
C GLY A 152 -3.58 0.47 -8.75
N VAL A 153 -3.02 1.67 -8.72
CA VAL A 153 -1.60 1.92 -8.49
C VAL A 153 -1.44 2.55 -7.12
N SER A 154 -0.53 2.00 -6.31
CA SER A 154 -0.11 2.59 -5.04
C SER A 154 1.39 2.83 -5.06
N VAL A 155 1.83 3.98 -4.55
CA VAL A 155 3.23 4.35 -4.33
C VAL A 155 3.31 4.89 -2.91
N VAL A 156 3.91 4.13 -2.01
CA VAL A 156 3.90 4.39 -0.57
C VAL A 156 5.32 4.57 -0.10
N TYR A 157 5.53 5.64 0.67
CA TYR A 157 6.73 5.85 1.46
C TYR A 157 6.35 5.74 2.94
N GLY A 158 7.33 5.42 3.78
CA GLY A 158 7.15 5.47 5.22
C GLY A 158 8.37 5.01 5.98
N THR A 159 8.19 4.88 7.29
CA THR A 159 9.24 4.46 8.22
C THR A 159 8.78 3.23 9.00
N LEU A 160 9.53 2.14 8.92
CA LEU A 160 9.31 0.96 9.74
C LEU A 160 9.94 1.18 11.13
N PRO A 161 9.18 1.03 12.22
CA PRO A 161 9.75 1.02 13.56
C PRO A 161 10.44 -0.33 13.83
N LYS A 162 11.42 -0.36 14.74
CA LYS A 162 12.17 -1.57 15.14
C LYS A 162 11.34 -2.86 15.30
N PRO A 163 10.15 -2.88 15.96
CA PRO A 163 9.34 -4.10 16.06
C PRO A 163 8.84 -4.61 14.70
N ALA A 164 8.52 -3.71 13.77
CA ALA A 164 8.12 -4.08 12.41
C ALA A 164 9.30 -4.63 11.61
N ILE A 165 10.50 -4.04 11.77
CA ILE A 165 11.74 -4.52 11.14
C ILE A 165 12.07 -5.94 11.63
N LEU A 166 11.96 -6.21 12.93
CA LEU A 166 12.14 -7.55 13.51
C LEU A 166 11.15 -8.57 12.95
N LYS A 167 9.87 -8.17 12.80
CA LYS A 167 8.84 -9.06 12.23
C LYS A 167 9.09 -9.33 10.75
N MET A 168 9.50 -8.33 9.99
CA MET A 168 9.77 -8.47 8.55
C MET A 168 11.04 -9.27 8.30
N SER A 169 12.11 -9.05 9.07
CA SER A 169 13.37 -9.78 8.92
C SER A 169 13.24 -11.29 9.17
N ALA A 170 12.22 -11.75 9.89
CA ALA A 170 11.91 -13.19 10.03
C ALA A 170 11.61 -13.87 8.69
N ASN A 171 11.03 -13.13 7.74
CA ASN A 171 10.68 -13.63 6.40
C ASN A 171 11.59 -13.05 5.30
N HIS A 172 12.28 -11.93 5.54
CA HIS A 172 13.11 -11.22 4.56
C HIS A 172 14.52 -10.99 5.13
N LYS A 173 15.41 -11.96 4.91
CA LYS A 173 16.72 -12.06 5.59
C LYS A 173 17.64 -10.85 5.35
N ASN A 174 17.46 -10.12 4.25
CA ASN A 174 18.34 -9.02 3.87
C ASN A 174 18.02 -7.68 4.54
N ILE A 175 16.91 -7.57 5.29
CA ILE A 175 16.52 -6.32 5.97
C ILE A 175 17.48 -5.95 7.11
N ALA A 176 18.10 -6.93 7.76
CA ALA A 176 19.09 -6.73 8.83
C ALA A 176 20.16 -7.84 8.77
N PRO A 177 21.05 -7.84 7.76
CA PRO A 177 21.93 -8.95 7.48
C PRO A 177 22.99 -9.18 8.58
N ASP A 178 23.39 -8.12 9.29
CA ASP A 178 24.44 -8.15 10.31
C ASP A 178 23.90 -8.31 11.75
N GLY A 179 22.57 -8.49 11.91
CA GLY A 179 21.92 -8.60 13.22
C GLY A 179 21.74 -7.26 13.96
N GLU A 180 22.36 -6.18 13.49
CA GLU A 180 22.07 -4.82 13.96
C GLU A 180 20.76 -4.33 13.34
N VAL A 181 19.73 -4.25 14.18
CA VAL A 181 18.41 -3.77 13.77
C VAL A 181 18.32 -2.28 14.09
N PRO A 182 18.19 -1.40 13.08
CA PRO A 182 18.10 0.02 13.33
C PRO A 182 16.80 0.37 14.08
N GLU A 183 16.79 1.50 14.79
CA GLU A 183 15.60 1.96 15.51
C GLU A 183 14.43 2.29 14.56
N SER A 184 14.78 2.78 13.37
CA SER A 184 13.84 3.05 12.29
C SER A 184 14.50 2.76 10.94
N LEU A 185 13.68 2.39 9.94
CA LEU A 185 14.14 2.12 8.59
C LEU A 185 13.15 2.69 7.59
N GLU A 186 13.62 3.58 6.72
CA GLU A 186 12.78 4.11 5.63
C GLU A 186 12.51 3.01 4.62
N PHE A 187 11.29 2.99 4.07
CA PHE A 187 10.90 2.06 3.04
C PHE A 187 10.08 2.73 1.93
N PHE A 188 10.10 2.05 0.80
CA PHE A 188 9.30 2.32 -0.37
C PHE A 188 8.56 1.05 -0.77
N ALA A 189 7.28 1.19 -1.10
CA ALA A 189 6.49 0.13 -1.70
C ALA A 189 5.66 0.70 -2.84
N ALA A 190 5.78 0.11 -4.03
CA ALA A 190 4.94 0.47 -5.16
C ALA A 190 4.39 -0.76 -5.86
N GLY A 191 3.17 -0.68 -6.38
CA GLY A 191 2.61 -1.78 -7.13
C GLY A 191 1.34 -1.44 -7.88
N LEU A 192 1.08 -2.24 -8.90
CA LEU A 192 -0.19 -2.28 -9.63
C LEU A 192 -0.95 -3.53 -9.18
N SER A 193 -2.20 -3.33 -8.79
CA SER A 193 -3.14 -4.41 -8.49
C SER A 193 -4.39 -4.25 -9.36
N LEU A 194 -4.85 -5.34 -9.95
CA LEU A 194 -6.00 -5.37 -10.83
C LEU A 194 -6.91 -6.55 -10.50
N ILE A 195 -8.21 -6.27 -10.51
CA ILE A 195 -9.25 -7.29 -10.45
C ILE A 195 -10.34 -6.92 -11.47
N VAL A 196 -10.77 -7.89 -12.28
CA VAL A 196 -11.88 -7.71 -13.21
C VAL A 196 -12.91 -8.80 -13.00
N HIS A 197 -14.16 -8.41 -12.79
CA HIS A 197 -15.33 -9.28 -12.68
C HIS A 197 -16.24 -9.08 -13.89
N PRO A 198 -16.16 -9.95 -14.92
CA PRO A 198 -17.09 -9.90 -16.03
C PRO A 198 -18.54 -10.12 -15.61
N LYS A 199 -19.46 -9.50 -16.35
CA LYS A 199 -20.91 -9.65 -16.19
C LYS A 199 -21.40 -11.01 -16.68
N ASN A 200 -20.82 -11.52 -17.77
CA ASN A 200 -21.19 -12.82 -18.35
C ASN A 200 -20.53 -13.97 -17.57
N PRO A 201 -21.28 -14.99 -17.09
CA PRO A 201 -20.73 -16.17 -16.40
C PRO A 201 -19.67 -16.95 -17.18
N MET A 202 -19.70 -16.86 -18.52
CA MET A 202 -18.74 -17.54 -19.38
C MET A 202 -17.37 -16.85 -19.40
N ALA A 203 -17.30 -15.57 -19.05
CA ALA A 203 -16.06 -14.81 -19.00
C ALA A 203 -15.46 -14.88 -17.57
N PRO A 204 -14.20 -15.33 -17.40
CA PRO A 204 -13.61 -15.56 -16.09
C PRO A 204 -13.27 -14.26 -15.38
N THR A 205 -13.35 -14.27 -14.04
CA THR A 205 -12.69 -13.23 -13.24
C THR A 205 -11.17 -13.39 -13.36
N VAL A 206 -10.43 -12.28 -13.37
CA VAL A 206 -8.95 -12.30 -13.32
C VAL A 206 -8.46 -11.39 -12.21
N HIS A 207 -7.37 -11.80 -11.58
CA HIS A 207 -6.60 -10.99 -10.65
C HIS A 207 -5.14 -10.93 -11.13
N LEU A 208 -4.52 -9.77 -10.90
CA LEU A 208 -3.11 -9.56 -11.15
C LEU A 208 -2.54 -8.60 -10.10
N ASN A 209 -1.32 -8.87 -9.66
CA ASN A 209 -0.55 -7.97 -8.83
C ASN A 209 0.91 -7.98 -9.25
N TYR A 210 1.55 -6.82 -9.37
CA TYR A 210 3.02 -6.72 -9.45
C TYR A 210 3.48 -5.56 -8.59
N ARG A 211 4.42 -5.84 -7.69
CA ARG A 211 4.89 -4.89 -6.67
C ARG A 211 6.40 -4.97 -6.48
N TYR A 212 6.93 -3.86 -6.02
CA TYR A 212 8.31 -3.68 -5.59
C TYR A 212 8.32 -3.14 -4.17
N PHE A 213 9.18 -3.71 -3.35
CA PHE A 213 9.49 -3.19 -2.03
C PHE A 213 10.99 -2.94 -1.93
N GLU A 214 11.36 -1.84 -1.29
CA GLU A 214 12.76 -1.54 -0.98
C GLU A 214 12.87 -0.76 0.33
N THR A 215 13.87 -1.11 1.13
CA THR A 215 14.32 -0.32 2.28
C THR A 215 15.42 0.64 1.85
N ALA A 216 15.53 1.80 2.50
CA ALA A 216 16.58 2.77 2.23
C ALA A 216 17.54 2.89 3.41
N LYS A 217 18.83 3.01 3.09
CA LYS A 217 19.88 3.38 4.06
C LYS A 217 19.77 4.87 4.40
N PRO A 218 20.38 5.35 5.50
CA PRO A 218 20.31 6.78 5.89
C PRO A 218 20.74 7.77 4.79
N ASP A 219 21.69 7.37 3.94
CA ASP A 219 22.17 8.15 2.78
C ASP A 219 21.21 8.14 1.56
N GLY A 220 20.10 7.38 1.64
CA GLY A 220 19.08 7.27 0.59
C GLY A 220 19.37 6.20 -0.45
N THR A 221 20.51 5.51 -0.34
CA THR A 221 20.83 4.38 -1.20
C THR A 221 19.98 3.16 -0.84
N SER A 222 19.86 2.25 -1.81
CA SER A 222 19.07 1.02 -1.69
C SER A 222 19.64 0.09 -0.62
N GLY A 223 18.77 -0.40 0.27
CA GLY A 223 19.00 -1.49 1.20
C GLY A 223 18.44 -2.81 0.65
N ALA A 224 17.75 -3.57 1.49
CA ALA A 224 17.02 -4.78 1.08
C ALA A 224 15.88 -4.43 0.11
N TRP A 225 15.67 -5.27 -0.89
CA TRP A 225 14.62 -5.12 -1.87
C TRP A 225 14.09 -6.48 -2.32
N TRP A 226 12.86 -6.50 -2.81
CA TRP A 226 12.31 -7.65 -3.49
C TRP A 226 11.14 -7.25 -4.39
N PHE A 227 10.88 -8.09 -5.38
CA PHE A 227 9.65 -8.06 -6.16
C PHE A 227 8.69 -9.16 -5.71
N GLY A 228 7.41 -8.89 -5.91
CA GLY A 228 6.36 -9.87 -5.71
C GLY A 228 5.26 -9.65 -6.74
N GLY A 229 4.48 -10.69 -7.01
CA GLY A 229 3.40 -10.57 -7.97
C GLY A 229 2.83 -11.88 -8.46
N GLY A 230 2.07 -11.77 -9.54
CA GLY A 230 1.36 -12.89 -10.11
C GLY A 230 0.13 -12.46 -10.91
N SER A 231 -0.43 -13.43 -11.60
CA SER A 231 -1.68 -13.32 -12.33
C SER A 231 -2.40 -14.66 -12.24
N ASP A 232 -3.69 -14.64 -11.95
CA ASP A 232 -4.49 -15.86 -11.78
C ASP A 232 -5.91 -15.70 -12.34
N LEU A 233 -6.48 -16.83 -12.79
CA LEU A 233 -7.75 -16.87 -13.50
C LEU A 233 -8.81 -17.64 -12.69
N THR A 234 -9.98 -17.03 -12.52
CA THR A 234 -11.10 -17.55 -11.73
C THR A 234 -12.37 -17.68 -12.60
N PRO A 235 -12.50 -18.77 -13.38
CA PRO A 235 -13.70 -19.04 -14.17
C PRO A 235 -14.89 -19.45 -13.29
N SER A 236 -16.11 -19.12 -13.74
CA SER A 236 -17.33 -19.78 -13.23
C SER A 236 -17.69 -21.02 -14.05
N TYR A 237 -17.35 -21.04 -15.34
CA TYR A 237 -17.41 -22.22 -16.20
C TYR A 237 -16.05 -22.50 -16.82
N LEU A 238 -15.63 -23.76 -16.77
CA LEU A 238 -14.32 -24.17 -17.25
C LEU A 238 -14.31 -24.36 -18.77
N PHE A 239 -13.44 -23.61 -19.44
CA PHE A 239 -13.08 -23.81 -20.85
C PHE A 239 -11.59 -24.18 -20.91
N ASP A 240 -11.28 -25.39 -21.37
CA ASP A 240 -9.91 -25.91 -21.33
C ASP A 240 -8.99 -25.08 -22.24
N GLU A 241 -9.51 -24.60 -23.37
CA GLU A 241 -8.76 -23.76 -24.29
C GLU A 241 -8.37 -22.40 -23.68
N ASP A 242 -9.17 -21.84 -22.78
CA ASP A 242 -8.85 -20.58 -22.11
C ASP A 242 -7.84 -20.80 -21.00
N ALA A 243 -7.97 -21.92 -20.26
CA ALA A 243 -7.02 -22.31 -19.24
C ALA A 243 -5.63 -22.59 -19.84
N ILE A 244 -5.56 -23.35 -20.93
CA ILE A 244 -4.33 -23.66 -21.66
C ILE A 244 -3.72 -22.37 -22.23
N GLN A 245 -4.52 -21.51 -22.88
CA GLN A 245 -4.04 -20.22 -23.38
C GLN A 245 -3.42 -19.38 -22.26
N PHE A 246 -4.15 -19.19 -21.16
CA PHE A 246 -3.72 -18.37 -20.05
C PHE A 246 -2.39 -18.86 -19.46
N HIS A 247 -2.30 -20.17 -19.19
CA HIS A 247 -1.11 -20.78 -18.62
C HIS A 247 0.06 -20.84 -19.60
N ARG A 248 -0.19 -21.06 -20.89
CA ARG A 248 0.85 -21.06 -21.93
C ARG A 248 1.50 -19.70 -22.03
N ASP A 249 0.72 -18.63 -22.08
CA ASP A 249 1.26 -17.27 -22.23
C ASP A 249 2.07 -16.86 -20.99
N LEU A 250 1.61 -17.22 -19.78
CA LEU A 250 2.38 -17.02 -18.55
C LEU A 250 3.67 -17.82 -18.56
N LYS A 251 3.63 -19.07 -19.02
CA LYS A 251 4.81 -19.92 -19.17
C LYS A 251 5.79 -19.32 -20.16
N GLU A 252 5.34 -18.85 -21.32
CA GLU A 252 6.18 -18.22 -22.34
C GLU A 252 6.93 -17.00 -21.80
N VAL A 253 6.29 -16.19 -20.95
CA VAL A 253 6.98 -15.08 -20.27
C VAL A 253 8.01 -15.60 -19.28
N CYS A 254 7.63 -16.52 -18.38
CA CYS A 254 8.54 -17.12 -17.41
C CYS A 254 9.78 -17.71 -18.11
N ASP A 255 9.55 -18.46 -19.19
CA ASP A 255 10.55 -19.16 -19.97
C ASP A 255 11.59 -18.27 -20.68
N LYS A 256 11.31 -16.96 -20.83
CA LYS A 256 12.27 -15.97 -21.35
C LYS A 256 13.30 -15.54 -20.30
N HIS A 257 12.94 -15.65 -19.03
CA HIS A 257 13.75 -15.19 -17.90
C HIS A 257 14.40 -16.35 -17.15
N ASN A 258 13.63 -17.40 -16.85
CA ASN A 258 14.12 -18.63 -16.24
C ASN A 258 13.13 -19.78 -16.45
N LYS A 259 13.60 -20.92 -16.95
CA LYS A 259 12.78 -22.11 -17.25
C LYS A 259 12.11 -22.73 -16.03
N ASP A 260 12.62 -22.49 -14.83
CA ASP A 260 12.06 -23.01 -13.58
C ASP A 260 10.98 -22.10 -12.98
N TYR A 261 10.81 -20.87 -13.49
CA TYR A 261 9.86 -19.91 -12.92
C TYR A 261 8.41 -20.39 -13.04
N TYR A 262 7.98 -20.87 -14.21
CA TYR A 262 6.59 -21.26 -14.38
C TYR A 262 6.20 -22.39 -13.43
N SER A 263 6.97 -23.49 -13.38
CA SER A 263 6.66 -24.64 -12.53
C SER A 263 6.63 -24.27 -11.04
N LYS A 264 7.59 -23.44 -10.59
CA LYS A 264 7.65 -22.96 -9.21
C LYS A 264 6.48 -22.04 -8.88
N PHE A 265 6.22 -21.02 -9.71
CA PHE A 265 5.23 -19.99 -9.44
C PHE A 265 3.80 -20.48 -9.68
N LYS A 266 3.59 -21.43 -10.58
CA LYS A 266 2.29 -22.10 -10.76
C LYS A 266 1.94 -22.91 -9.53
N LYS A 267 2.85 -23.76 -9.06
CA LYS A 267 2.64 -24.52 -7.82
C LYS A 267 2.35 -23.60 -6.64
N TRP A 268 3.11 -22.51 -6.51
CA TRP A 268 2.87 -21.54 -5.44
C TRP A 268 1.51 -20.84 -5.59
N CYS A 269 1.05 -20.58 -6.80
CA CYS A 269 -0.27 -20.02 -7.08
C CYS A 269 -1.40 -20.97 -6.60
N ASP A 270 -1.28 -22.25 -6.92
CA ASP A 270 -2.25 -23.28 -6.50
C ASP A 270 -2.33 -23.40 -4.98
N GLU A 271 -1.19 -23.30 -4.29
CA GLU A 271 -1.12 -23.36 -2.82
C GLU A 271 -1.59 -22.07 -2.14
N TYR A 272 -1.31 -20.91 -2.74
CA TYR A 272 -1.65 -19.61 -2.16
C TYR A 272 -3.16 -19.33 -2.27
N PHE A 273 -3.75 -19.54 -3.45
CA PHE A 273 -5.16 -19.25 -3.71
C PHE A 273 -6.09 -20.41 -3.35
N TYR A 274 -5.88 -21.03 -2.18
CA TYR A 274 -6.64 -22.18 -1.71
C TYR A 274 -7.58 -21.83 -0.54
N ASN A 275 -8.88 -22.03 -0.71
CA ASN A 275 -9.86 -21.88 0.35
C ASN A 275 -9.80 -23.08 1.29
N LYS A 276 -8.90 -23.03 2.29
CA LYS A 276 -8.64 -24.13 3.25
C LYS A 276 -9.91 -24.69 3.90
N HIS A 277 -10.87 -23.82 4.23
CA HIS A 277 -12.12 -24.21 4.89
C HIS A 277 -13.17 -24.80 3.92
N ARG A 278 -12.93 -24.73 2.60
CA ARG A 278 -13.76 -25.37 1.56
C ARG A 278 -13.08 -26.56 0.89
N GLY A 279 -11.76 -26.69 1.03
CA GLY A 279 -10.99 -27.72 0.35
C GLY A 279 -10.95 -27.53 -1.18
N GLU A 280 -10.99 -26.29 -1.66
CA GLU A 280 -10.93 -25.98 -3.09
C GLU A 280 -10.10 -24.71 -3.37
N ALA A 281 -9.46 -24.65 -4.52
CA ALA A 281 -8.83 -23.45 -5.06
C ALA A 281 -9.88 -22.38 -5.41
N ARG A 282 -9.47 -21.11 -5.34
CA ARG A 282 -10.30 -19.96 -5.74
C ARG A 282 -10.64 -20.02 -7.24
N GLY A 283 -9.65 -20.41 -8.05
CA GLY A 283 -9.69 -20.49 -9.50
C GLY A 283 -8.72 -21.52 -10.03
N ILE A 284 -8.40 -21.48 -11.32
CA ILE A 284 -7.53 -22.45 -12.01
C ILE A 284 -6.04 -22.07 -11.94
N GLY A 285 -5.67 -21.24 -10.98
CA GLY A 285 -4.31 -20.79 -10.76
C GLY A 285 -3.80 -19.83 -11.84
N GLY A 286 -2.49 -19.85 -12.02
CA GLY A 286 -1.72 -18.95 -12.88
C GLY A 286 -0.28 -18.95 -12.40
N ILE A 287 0.30 -17.78 -12.11
CA ILE A 287 1.59 -17.67 -11.42
C ILE A 287 1.45 -16.81 -10.18
N PHE A 288 2.14 -17.17 -9.11
CA PHE A 288 2.28 -16.38 -7.90
C PHE A 288 3.72 -16.46 -7.40
N PHE A 289 4.25 -15.32 -6.99
CA PHE A 289 5.57 -15.22 -6.40
C PHE A 289 5.67 -14.07 -5.41
N ASP A 290 6.55 -14.24 -4.46
CA ASP A 290 6.93 -13.25 -3.47
C ASP A 290 8.44 -13.40 -3.22
N ASP A 291 9.05 -12.38 -2.62
CA ASP A 291 10.46 -12.43 -2.21
C ASP A 291 11.44 -12.76 -3.34
N LEU A 292 11.20 -12.22 -4.55
CA LEU A 292 12.18 -12.24 -5.64
C LEU A 292 13.21 -11.15 -5.39
N ASP A 293 14.28 -11.52 -4.70
CA ASP A 293 15.40 -10.65 -4.32
C ASP A 293 16.72 -11.07 -5.00
N GLU A 294 17.82 -10.46 -4.56
CA GLU A 294 19.19 -10.73 -5.04
C GLU A 294 19.66 -12.18 -4.92
N THR A 295 19.00 -13.01 -4.11
CA THR A 295 19.34 -14.45 -3.99
C THR A 295 18.81 -15.26 -5.17
N VAL A 296 17.82 -14.73 -5.90
CA VAL A 296 17.20 -15.37 -7.06
C VAL A 296 17.78 -14.84 -8.36
N SER A 297 17.84 -13.51 -8.52
CA SER A 297 18.37 -12.83 -9.70
C SER A 297 18.72 -11.38 -9.34
N ASP A 298 19.57 -10.73 -10.13
CA ASP A 298 19.83 -9.31 -9.91
C ASP A 298 18.57 -8.46 -10.17
N LYS A 299 18.62 -7.23 -9.64
CA LYS A 299 17.50 -6.31 -9.65
C LYS A 299 17.02 -5.94 -11.06
N GLU A 300 17.93 -5.80 -12.02
CA GLU A 300 17.59 -5.42 -13.40
C GLU A 300 16.92 -6.58 -14.14
N ASN A 301 17.47 -7.78 -14.03
CA ASN A 301 16.86 -8.98 -14.62
C ASN A 301 15.50 -9.29 -13.99
N THR A 302 15.36 -9.10 -12.67
CA THR A 302 14.07 -9.26 -12.00
C THR A 302 13.07 -8.20 -12.48
N PHE A 303 13.48 -6.94 -12.60
CA PHE A 303 12.61 -5.88 -13.13
C PHE A 303 12.18 -6.16 -14.58
N ALA A 304 13.07 -6.65 -15.44
CA ALA A 304 12.72 -7.07 -16.80
C ALA A 304 11.65 -8.18 -16.81
N PHE A 305 11.75 -9.16 -15.91
CA PHE A 305 10.73 -10.18 -15.72
C PHE A 305 9.37 -9.59 -15.32
N ILE A 306 9.36 -8.64 -14.37
CA ILE A 306 8.13 -7.93 -13.98
C ILE A 306 7.54 -7.14 -15.14
N GLN A 307 8.40 -6.50 -15.94
CA GLN A 307 7.94 -5.73 -17.10
C GLN A 307 7.24 -6.61 -18.13
N ASP A 308 7.84 -7.75 -18.49
CA ASP A 308 7.24 -8.68 -19.44
C ASP A 308 5.97 -9.32 -18.89
N SER A 309 5.97 -9.66 -17.60
CA SER A 309 4.83 -10.31 -16.93
C SER A 309 3.62 -9.39 -16.76
N LEU A 310 3.84 -8.09 -16.56
CA LEU A 310 2.75 -7.11 -16.53
C LEU A 310 2.25 -6.79 -17.95
N LYS A 311 3.16 -6.68 -18.93
CA LYS A 311 2.79 -6.43 -20.34
C LYS A 311 2.04 -7.59 -20.99
N SER A 312 2.23 -8.82 -20.52
CA SER A 312 1.50 -9.98 -21.05
C SER A 312 0.03 -10.03 -20.66
N PHE A 313 -0.41 -9.26 -19.65
CA PHE A 313 -1.79 -9.27 -19.18
C PHE A 313 -2.82 -9.05 -20.30
N ILE A 314 -2.65 -7.98 -21.09
CA ILE A 314 -3.59 -7.61 -22.16
C ILE A 314 -3.67 -8.71 -23.22
N PRO A 315 -2.56 -9.15 -23.87
CA PRO A 315 -2.64 -10.19 -24.89
C PRO A 315 -3.09 -11.55 -24.35
N THR A 316 -2.96 -11.82 -23.05
CA THR A 316 -3.43 -13.07 -22.44
C THR A 316 -4.92 -13.03 -22.09
N TYR A 317 -5.39 -11.98 -21.39
CA TYR A 317 -6.74 -11.95 -20.84
C TYR A 317 -7.79 -11.39 -21.80
N VAL A 318 -7.47 -10.36 -22.59
CA VAL A 318 -8.46 -9.72 -23.47
C VAL A 318 -9.03 -10.68 -24.51
N PRO A 319 -8.23 -11.56 -25.18
CA PRO A 319 -8.78 -12.54 -26.12
C PRO A 319 -9.77 -13.52 -25.48
N ILE A 320 -9.53 -13.91 -24.22
CA ILE A 320 -10.44 -14.77 -23.46
C ILE A 320 -11.77 -14.03 -23.26
N VAL A 321 -11.75 -12.78 -22.77
CA VAL A 321 -12.97 -12.01 -22.57
C VAL A 321 -13.73 -11.80 -23.88
N LEU A 322 -13.04 -11.45 -24.96
CA LEU A 322 -13.67 -11.23 -26.27
C LEU A 322 -14.38 -12.49 -26.81
N LYS A 323 -13.83 -13.68 -26.56
CA LYS A 323 -14.47 -14.95 -26.94
C LYS A 323 -15.73 -15.24 -26.11
N ARG A 324 -15.75 -14.82 -24.85
CA ARG A 324 -16.79 -15.25 -23.88
C ARG A 324 -17.87 -14.22 -23.58
N LYS A 325 -17.59 -12.92 -23.72
CA LYS A 325 -18.45 -11.84 -23.24
C LYS A 325 -19.86 -11.84 -23.85
N ASP A 326 -20.02 -12.32 -25.08
CA ASP A 326 -21.30 -12.31 -25.81
C ASP A 326 -21.99 -13.68 -25.85
N MET A 327 -21.46 -14.70 -25.15
CA MET A 327 -22.09 -16.02 -25.10
C MET A 327 -23.45 -15.94 -24.39
N PRO A 328 -24.50 -16.63 -24.88
CA PRO A 328 -25.75 -16.72 -24.15
C PRO A 328 -25.53 -17.46 -22.82
N PHE A 329 -26.26 -17.04 -21.80
CA PHE A 329 -26.27 -17.72 -20.50
C PHE A 329 -27.69 -17.75 -19.94
N THR A 330 -27.97 -18.72 -19.07
CA THR A 330 -29.23 -18.87 -18.35
C THR A 330 -29.16 -18.23 -16.96
N GLU A 331 -30.32 -18.00 -16.34
CA GLU A 331 -30.37 -17.51 -14.96
C GLU A 331 -29.68 -18.46 -13.97
N ALA A 332 -29.75 -19.78 -14.20
CA ALA A 332 -29.03 -20.76 -13.37
C ALA A 332 -27.51 -20.58 -13.49
N GLU A 333 -26.99 -20.32 -14.70
CA GLU A 333 -25.56 -20.06 -14.90
C GLU A 333 -25.11 -18.73 -14.28
N LYS A 334 -25.99 -17.72 -14.28
CA LYS A 334 -25.74 -16.44 -13.58
C LYS A 334 -25.75 -16.61 -12.07
N GLU A 335 -26.63 -17.43 -11.55
CA GLU A 335 -26.70 -17.77 -10.14
C GLU A 335 -25.44 -18.53 -9.68
N TRP A 336 -24.99 -19.51 -10.47
CA TRP A 336 -23.73 -20.21 -10.22
C TRP A 336 -22.54 -19.26 -10.17
N GLN A 337 -22.47 -18.28 -11.07
CA GLN A 337 -21.45 -17.22 -11.02
C GLN A 337 -21.49 -16.48 -9.67
N GLN A 338 -22.68 -16.18 -9.12
CA GLN A 338 -22.79 -15.50 -7.81
C GLN A 338 -22.28 -16.37 -6.66
N ILE A 339 -22.52 -17.68 -6.72
CA ILE A 339 -22.01 -18.64 -5.73
C ILE A 339 -20.47 -18.72 -5.81
N ARG A 340 -19.90 -18.81 -7.03
CA ARG A 340 -18.43 -18.80 -7.23
C ARG A 340 -17.81 -17.49 -6.75
N ARG A 341 -18.46 -16.35 -6.98
CA ARG A 341 -18.04 -15.05 -6.44
C ARG A 341 -18.12 -14.99 -4.91
N GLY A 342 -19.06 -15.69 -4.29
CA GLY A 342 -19.06 -15.89 -2.84
C GLY A 342 -17.77 -16.54 -2.35
N LYS A 343 -17.25 -17.55 -3.07
CA LYS A 343 -15.95 -18.19 -2.77
C LYS A 343 -14.76 -17.26 -2.98
N TYR A 344 -14.84 -16.35 -3.95
CA TYR A 344 -13.84 -15.31 -4.17
C TYR A 344 -13.79 -14.33 -2.98
N VAL A 345 -14.96 -13.90 -2.49
CA VAL A 345 -15.08 -13.05 -1.29
C VAL A 345 -14.58 -13.76 -0.03
N GLU A 346 -14.95 -15.04 0.16
CA GLU A 346 -14.45 -15.87 1.26
C GLU A 346 -12.91 -15.89 1.27
N PHE A 347 -12.26 -16.08 0.12
CA PHE A 347 -10.81 -16.07 0.04
C PHE A 347 -10.22 -14.72 0.46
N ASN A 348 -10.69 -13.63 -0.16
CA ASN A 348 -10.09 -12.31 0.04
C ASN A 348 -10.24 -11.79 1.48
N LEU A 349 -11.35 -12.13 2.15
CA LEU A 349 -11.58 -11.66 3.52
C LEU A 349 -10.96 -12.56 4.59
N VAL A 350 -10.76 -13.85 4.31
CA VAL A 350 -10.27 -14.83 5.30
C VAL A 350 -8.79 -15.15 5.14
N HIS A 351 -8.31 -15.33 3.90
CA HIS A 351 -6.98 -15.89 3.62
C HIS A 351 -6.00 -14.89 2.99
N ASP A 352 -6.49 -13.90 2.24
CA ASP A 352 -5.60 -13.02 1.50
C ASP A 352 -4.78 -12.11 2.43
N ARG A 353 -3.46 -12.31 2.38
CA ARG A 353 -2.49 -11.54 3.18
C ARG A 353 -2.52 -10.05 2.83
N GLY A 354 -2.69 -9.72 1.54
CA GLY A 354 -2.69 -8.34 1.06
C GLY A 354 -3.89 -7.55 1.60
N THR A 355 -5.08 -8.11 1.47
CA THR A 355 -6.33 -7.51 1.99
C THR A 355 -6.28 -7.35 3.51
N SER A 356 -5.88 -8.40 4.23
CA SER A 356 -5.76 -8.36 5.70
C SER A 356 -4.74 -7.31 6.15
N PHE A 357 -3.55 -7.25 5.54
CA PHE A 357 -2.54 -6.25 5.86
C PHE A 357 -3.03 -4.83 5.58
N GLY A 358 -3.67 -4.60 4.42
CA GLY A 358 -4.20 -3.30 4.05
C GLY A 358 -5.24 -2.78 5.03
N LEU A 359 -6.23 -3.61 5.41
CA LEU A 359 -7.31 -3.21 6.33
C LEU A 359 -6.82 -2.96 7.76
N ASN A 360 -5.74 -3.62 8.18
CA ASN A 360 -5.14 -3.43 9.49
C ASN A 360 -4.09 -2.31 9.53
N THR A 361 -3.76 -1.70 8.38
CA THR A 361 -2.80 -0.60 8.30
C THR A 361 -3.50 0.75 8.56
N PRO A 362 -3.11 1.51 9.60
CA PRO A 362 -3.70 2.82 9.87
C PRO A 362 -3.54 3.76 8.66
N GLY A 363 -4.61 4.50 8.34
CA GLY A 363 -4.60 5.45 7.23
C GLY A 363 -4.66 4.84 5.82
N ALA A 364 -4.77 3.51 5.69
CA ALA A 364 -4.96 2.87 4.40
C ALA A 364 -6.34 3.22 3.80
N ARG A 365 -6.39 3.41 2.48
CA ARG A 365 -7.63 3.71 1.75
C ARG A 365 -8.45 2.43 1.59
N VAL A 366 -9.37 2.19 2.52
CA VAL A 366 -10.24 1.00 2.55
C VAL A 366 -10.94 0.74 1.21
N GLU A 367 -11.45 1.79 0.57
CA GLU A 367 -12.11 1.70 -0.75
C GLU A 367 -11.18 1.19 -1.86
N SER A 368 -9.87 1.45 -1.78
CA SER A 368 -8.91 0.89 -2.75
C SER A 368 -8.66 -0.60 -2.49
N ILE A 369 -8.70 -1.02 -1.23
CA ILE A 369 -8.48 -2.42 -0.84
C ILE A 369 -9.69 -3.28 -1.22
N LEU A 370 -10.90 -2.81 -0.91
CA LEU A 370 -12.16 -3.51 -1.19
C LEU A 370 -12.63 -3.36 -2.64
N MET A 371 -11.87 -2.66 -3.48
CA MET A 371 -12.06 -2.64 -4.93
C MET A 371 -12.07 -4.06 -5.52
N SER A 372 -11.35 -4.99 -4.91
CA SER A 372 -11.28 -6.40 -5.28
C SER A 372 -12.59 -7.18 -5.11
N MET A 373 -13.57 -6.65 -4.37
CA MET A 373 -14.85 -7.33 -4.16
C MET A 373 -15.73 -7.23 -5.42
N PRO A 374 -16.43 -8.30 -5.83
CA PRO A 374 -17.41 -8.24 -6.91
C PRO A 374 -18.57 -7.30 -6.55
N LEU A 375 -19.36 -6.88 -7.54
CA LEU A 375 -20.55 -6.06 -7.29
C LEU A 375 -21.60 -6.84 -6.49
N THR A 376 -21.76 -8.11 -6.84
CA THR A 376 -22.69 -9.04 -6.20
C THR A 376 -22.04 -10.41 -5.98
N ALA A 377 -22.49 -11.10 -4.94
CA ALA A 377 -22.12 -12.46 -4.59
C ALA A 377 -23.29 -13.12 -3.85
N SER A 378 -23.31 -14.45 -3.76
CA SER A 378 -24.37 -15.18 -3.07
C SER A 378 -23.83 -16.37 -2.28
N TRP A 379 -24.51 -16.68 -1.17
CA TRP A 379 -24.23 -17.85 -0.35
C TRP A 379 -25.50 -18.67 -0.21
N ARG A 380 -25.45 -19.93 -0.65
CA ARG A 380 -26.53 -20.90 -0.47
C ARG A 380 -26.10 -21.96 0.53
N TYR A 381 -26.98 -22.24 1.48
CA TYR A 381 -26.72 -23.24 2.52
C TYR A 381 -26.64 -24.63 1.89
N MET A 382 -25.54 -25.35 2.14
CA MET A 382 -25.31 -26.72 1.64
C MET A 382 -25.53 -26.90 0.13
N HIS A 383 -25.21 -25.89 -0.68
CA HIS A 383 -25.32 -26.01 -2.13
C HIS A 383 -24.17 -26.85 -2.69
N GLU A 384 -24.51 -27.91 -3.39
CA GLU A 384 -23.62 -28.76 -4.17
C GLU A 384 -24.08 -28.74 -5.64
N PRO A 385 -23.17 -28.64 -6.61
CA PRO A 385 -23.55 -28.70 -8.02
C PRO A 385 -24.03 -30.10 -8.39
N GLU A 386 -24.96 -30.18 -9.34
CA GLU A 386 -25.48 -31.46 -9.84
C GLU A 386 -24.36 -32.37 -10.37
N PRO A 387 -24.29 -33.66 -10.01
CA PRO A 387 -23.27 -34.57 -10.51
C PRO A 387 -23.24 -34.64 -12.05
N GLY A 388 -22.05 -34.58 -12.63
CA GLY A 388 -21.86 -34.60 -14.09
C GLY A 388 -22.17 -33.28 -14.81
N SER A 389 -22.56 -32.23 -14.08
CA SER A 389 -22.75 -30.88 -14.62
C SER A 389 -21.43 -30.17 -14.95
N ARG A 390 -21.52 -29.03 -15.65
CA ARG A 390 -20.34 -28.18 -15.95
C ARG A 390 -19.79 -27.52 -14.68
N GLU A 391 -20.67 -27.25 -13.73
CA GLU A 391 -20.41 -26.69 -12.41
C GLU A 391 -19.61 -27.68 -11.55
N ALA A 392 -20.05 -28.94 -11.50
CA ALA A 392 -19.33 -30.02 -10.81
C ALA A 392 -17.94 -30.24 -11.41
N ARG A 393 -17.83 -30.26 -12.76
CA ARG A 393 -16.54 -30.35 -13.45
C ARG A 393 -15.56 -29.25 -13.05
N LEU A 394 -16.02 -28.01 -12.85
CA LEU A 394 -15.15 -26.95 -12.34
C LEU A 394 -14.70 -27.26 -10.91
N VAL A 395 -15.63 -27.60 -10.01
CA VAL A 395 -15.32 -27.88 -8.60
C VAL A 395 -14.28 -29.00 -8.47
N ASP A 396 -14.38 -30.08 -9.25
CA ASP A 396 -13.41 -31.17 -9.24
C ASP A 396 -11.98 -30.69 -9.53
N VAL A 397 -11.82 -29.78 -10.50
CA VAL A 397 -10.53 -29.17 -10.86
C VAL A 397 -10.05 -28.21 -9.78
N LEU A 398 -10.95 -27.50 -9.10
CA LEU A 398 -10.58 -26.60 -8.01
C LEU A 398 -10.16 -27.38 -6.75
N GLN A 399 -10.78 -28.52 -6.47
CA GLN A 399 -10.36 -29.41 -5.39
C GLN A 399 -9.04 -30.12 -5.70
N ASN A 400 -8.78 -30.37 -6.98
CA ASN A 400 -7.59 -31.08 -7.45
C ASN A 400 -6.90 -30.27 -8.58
N PRO A 401 -6.13 -29.22 -8.24
CA PRO A 401 -5.40 -28.44 -9.23
C PRO A 401 -4.60 -29.35 -10.16
N LYS A 402 -4.68 -29.09 -11.47
CA LYS A 402 -4.00 -29.87 -12.50
C LYS A 402 -2.99 -29.02 -13.27
N GLU A 403 -2.14 -29.68 -14.03
CA GLU A 403 -1.26 -29.00 -15.00
C GLU A 403 -2.03 -28.65 -16.27
N TRP A 404 -1.74 -27.48 -16.83
CA TRP A 404 -2.39 -26.97 -18.04
C TRP A 404 -1.48 -26.95 -19.27
N VAL A 405 -0.16 -26.86 -19.09
CA VAL A 405 0.86 -26.76 -20.15
C VAL A 405 2.16 -27.47 -19.82
#